data_AF-A0A941FH88-F1
#
_entry.id   AF-A0A941FH88-F1
#
_cell.length_a   1.000
_cell.length_b   1.000
_cell.length_c   1.000
_cell.angle_alpha   90.00
_cell.angle_beta   90.00
_cell.angle_gamma   90.00
#
_symmetry.space_group_name_H-M   'P 1'
#
loop_
_entity.id
_entity.type
_entity.pdbx_description
1 polymer ?
#
loop_
_entity_poly.entity_id
_entity_poly.type
_entity_poly.pdbx_seq_one_letter_code
_entity_poly.pdbx_strand_id
1 'polypeptide(L)'
;MALNQQQLYPPFIAIFQFISEHAHALRAILGDQGDPSFAKKIKRVFGEVLLERLISLHPAAKDEAFRMYMHAFLTSAILGVITEWLENCEEQTAEEMAKIHFKILNFISQLRTFIQ
;
A
#
# COMPACT_ATOMS: atom_id res chain seq x y z
N MET A 1 -1.51 18.76 -6.20
CA MET A 1 -2.89 18.43 -5.82
C MET A 1 -2.83 17.85 -4.42
N ALA A 2 -3.11 18.67 -3.39
CA ALA A 2 -3.03 18.21 -2.01
C ALA A 2 -4.18 17.25 -1.73
N LEU A 3 -3.87 16.04 -1.26
CA LEU A 3 -4.88 15.09 -0.77
C LEU A 3 -5.53 15.71 0.47
N ASN A 4 -6.79 16.09 0.36
CA ASN A 4 -7.53 16.72 1.45
C ASN A 4 -7.73 15.68 2.57
N GLN A 5 -7.20 15.96 3.77
CA GLN A 5 -7.10 15.02 4.90
C GLN A 5 -8.45 14.51 5.43
N GLN A 6 -9.57 15.10 5.00
CA GLN A 6 -10.91 14.80 5.50
C GLN A 6 -11.73 13.81 4.66
N GLN A 7 -11.24 13.37 3.51
CA GLN A 7 -11.86 12.25 2.79
C GLN A 7 -10.88 11.08 2.77
N LEU A 8 -10.93 10.26 3.83
CA LEU A 8 -10.46 8.89 3.74
C LEU A 8 -11.12 8.29 2.50
N TYR A 9 -10.33 7.87 1.52
CA TYR A 9 -10.86 7.24 0.32
C TYR A 9 -11.51 5.92 0.76
N PRO A 10 -12.86 5.78 0.70
CA PRO A 10 -13.56 4.65 1.29
C PRO A 10 -13.01 3.26 0.89
N PRO A 11 -12.48 3.05 -0.34
CA PRO A 11 -11.83 1.81 -0.71
C PRO A 11 -10.64 1.39 0.18
N PHE A 12 -9.86 2.34 0.69
CA PHE A 12 -8.70 2.01 1.53
C PHE A 12 -9.12 1.58 2.94
N ILE A 13 -10.17 2.19 3.51
CA ILE A 13 -10.72 1.73 4.79
C ILE A 13 -11.20 0.28 4.65
N ALA A 14 -11.95 -0.02 3.59
CA ALA A 14 -12.44 -1.38 3.34
C ALA A 14 -11.31 -2.41 3.21
N ILE A 15 -10.18 -2.04 2.60
CA ILE A 15 -8.99 -2.91 2.53
C ILE A 15 -8.44 -3.20 3.93
N PHE A 16 -8.25 -2.16 4.76
CA PHE A 16 -7.74 -2.37 6.13
C PHE A 16 -8.74 -3.11 7.03
N GLN A 17 -10.05 -2.91 6.82
CA GLN A 17 -11.10 -3.67 7.52
C GLN A 17 -11.04 -5.16 7.16
N PHE A 18 -10.95 -5.49 5.86
CA PHE A 18 -10.77 -6.87 5.41
C PHE A 18 -9.50 -7.50 6.00
N ILE A 19 -8.39 -6.76 6.01
CA ILE A 19 -7.13 -7.24 6.59
C ILE A 19 -7.29 -7.50 8.09
N SER A 20 -7.94 -6.59 8.82
CA SER A 20 -8.21 -6.71 10.25
C SER A 20 -9.09 -7.92 10.57
N GLU A 21 -10.20 -8.11 9.82
CA GLU A 21 -11.13 -9.23 9.98
C GLU A 21 -10.44 -10.59 9.76
N HIS A 22 -9.42 -10.64 8.91
CA HIS A 22 -8.69 -11.86 8.57
C HIS A 22 -7.24 -11.87 9.10
N ALA A 23 -6.92 -11.03 10.09
CA ALA A 23 -5.54 -10.78 10.50
C ALA A 23 -4.79 -12.05 10.91
N HIS A 24 -5.41 -12.96 11.66
CA HIS A 24 -4.78 -14.22 12.08
C HIS A 24 -4.39 -15.09 10.87
N ALA A 25 -5.31 -15.26 9.91
CA ALA A 25 -5.05 -16.06 8.71
C ALA A 25 -4.03 -15.37 7.80
N LEU A 26 -4.16 -14.06 7.60
CA LEU A 26 -3.26 -13.26 6.78
C LEU A 26 -1.84 -13.25 7.37
N ARG A 27 -1.69 -13.12 8.70
CA ARG A 27 -0.38 -13.22 9.37
C ARG A 27 0.26 -14.58 9.15
N ALA A 28 -0.49 -15.68 9.23
CA ALA A 28 0.04 -17.01 9.02
C ALA A 28 0.56 -17.24 7.58
N ILE A 29 -0.06 -16.61 6.58
CA ILE A 29 0.32 -16.80 5.16
C ILE A 29 1.23 -15.69 4.61
N LEU A 30 1.30 -14.52 5.26
CA LEU A 30 2.13 -13.37 4.86
C LEU A 30 3.37 -13.14 5.74
N GLY A 31 3.40 -13.66 6.96
CA GLY A 31 4.55 -13.49 7.87
C GLY A 31 5.77 -14.30 7.40
N ASP A 32 6.86 -14.21 8.17
CA ASP A 32 8.17 -14.81 7.84
C ASP A 32 8.13 -16.31 7.49
N GLN A 33 7.17 -17.07 8.02
CA GLN A 33 6.98 -18.50 7.76
C GLN A 33 5.82 -18.80 6.79
N GLY A 34 5.28 -17.77 6.15
CA GLY A 34 4.14 -17.85 5.24
C GLY A 34 4.51 -18.37 3.85
N ASP A 35 3.57 -18.27 2.90
CA ASP A 35 3.77 -18.71 1.53
C ASP A 35 4.24 -17.54 0.64
N PRO A 36 5.50 -17.56 0.12
CA PRO A 36 5.99 -16.52 -0.78
C PRO A 36 5.16 -16.36 -2.06
N SER A 37 4.44 -17.41 -2.48
CA SER A 37 3.52 -17.36 -3.62
C SER A 37 2.31 -16.47 -3.34
N PHE A 38 1.86 -16.41 -2.09
CA PHE A 38 0.74 -15.58 -1.68
C PHE A 38 1.12 -14.10 -1.70
N ALA A 39 2.28 -13.74 -1.14
CA ALA A 39 2.83 -12.39 -1.24
C ALA A 39 2.94 -11.90 -2.70
N LYS A 40 3.39 -12.77 -3.62
CA LYS A 40 3.43 -12.46 -5.06
C LYS A 40 2.03 -12.20 -5.65
N LYS A 41 1.02 -13.00 -5.27
CA LYS A 41 -0.37 -12.80 -5.73
C LYS A 41 -0.94 -11.48 -5.24
N ILE A 42 -0.72 -11.14 -3.97
CA ILE A 42 -1.15 -9.86 -3.39
C ILE A 42 -0.49 -8.68 -4.11
N LYS A 43 0.82 -8.73 -4.36
CA LYS A 43 1.52 -7.71 -5.15
C LYS A 43 0.92 -7.54 -6.55
N ARG A 44 0.54 -8.64 -7.22
CA ARG A 44 -0.11 -8.57 -8.54
C ARG A 44 -1.47 -7.88 -8.47
N VAL A 45 -2.33 -8.24 -7.51
CA VAL A 45 -3.67 -7.65 -7.36
C VAL A 45 -3.59 -6.15 -7.05
N PHE A 46 -2.77 -5.76 -6.08
CA PHE A 46 -2.56 -4.34 -5.80
C PHE A 46 -1.93 -3.62 -7.00
N GLY A 47 -0.99 -4.27 -7.67
CA GLY A 47 -0.32 -3.78 -8.86
C GLY A 47 -1.29 -3.39 -9.96
N GLU A 48 -2.21 -4.26 -10.33
CA GLU A 48 -3.23 -4.00 -11.36
C GLU A 48 -4.06 -2.76 -11.01
N VAL A 49 -4.55 -2.67 -9.78
CA VAL A 49 -5.38 -1.54 -9.33
C VAL A 49 -4.60 -0.22 -9.28
N LEU A 50 -3.36 -0.25 -8.80
CA LEU A 50 -2.53 0.95 -8.60
C LEU A 50 -1.93 1.44 -9.91
N LEU A 51 -1.50 0.55 -10.80
CA LEU A 51 -0.91 0.93 -12.08
C LEU A 51 -1.95 1.62 -12.96
N GLU A 52 -3.17 1.08 -12.99
CA GLU A 52 -4.29 1.66 -13.75
C GLU A 52 -4.71 3.02 -13.21
N ARG A 53 -4.73 3.21 -11.88
CA ARG A 53 -5.26 4.45 -11.28
C ARG A 53 -4.23 5.54 -11.05
N LEU A 54 -2.99 5.19 -10.71
CA LEU A 54 -1.97 6.16 -10.25
C LEU A 54 -0.90 6.42 -11.30
N ILE A 55 -0.50 5.38 -12.04
CA ILE A 55 0.66 5.46 -12.94
C ILE A 55 0.22 5.88 -14.34
N SER A 56 -0.91 5.37 -14.85
CA SER A 56 -1.40 5.66 -16.21
C SER A 56 -1.51 7.15 -16.57
N LEU A 57 -1.74 8.01 -15.57
CA LEU A 57 -1.89 9.46 -15.73
C LEU A 57 -0.56 10.23 -15.75
N HIS A 58 0.56 9.61 -15.33
CA HIS A 58 1.84 10.29 -15.22
C HIS A 58 2.68 10.16 -16.51
N PRO A 59 3.30 11.22 -17.05
CA PRO A 59 4.07 11.14 -18.30
C PRO A 59 5.20 10.11 -18.29
N ALA A 60 5.88 9.93 -17.15
CA ALA A 60 6.94 8.92 -16.99
C ALA A 60 6.44 7.48 -17.16
N ALA A 61 5.13 7.23 -17.01
CA ALA A 61 4.54 5.92 -17.21
C ALA A 61 4.52 5.46 -18.68
N LYS A 62 4.93 6.30 -19.63
CA LYS A 62 5.16 5.86 -21.01
C LYS A 62 6.37 4.94 -21.12
N ASP A 63 7.37 5.12 -20.25
CA ASP A 63 8.55 4.28 -20.17
C ASP A 63 8.22 2.94 -19.50
N GLU A 64 8.47 1.84 -20.20
CA GLU A 64 8.14 0.50 -19.75
C GLU A 64 8.99 0.04 -18.56
N ALA A 65 10.28 0.36 -18.55
CA ALA A 65 11.17 0.04 -17.45
C ALA A 65 10.74 0.78 -16.18
N PHE A 66 10.43 2.07 -16.30
CA PHE A 66 9.89 2.87 -15.20
C PHE A 66 8.60 2.24 -14.66
N ARG A 67 7.62 1.89 -15.53
CA ARG A 67 6.39 1.21 -15.09
C ARG A 67 6.68 -0.06 -14.31
N MET A 68 7.56 -0.92 -14.82
CA MET A 68 7.92 -2.19 -14.19
C MET A 68 8.53 -2.00 -12.80
N TYR A 69 9.51 -1.09 -12.68
CA TYR A 69 10.18 -0.85 -11.39
C TYR A 69 9.28 -0.09 -10.41
N MET A 70 8.44 0.85 -10.88
CA MET A 70 7.45 1.53 -10.05
C MET A 70 6.38 0.58 -9.52
N HIS A 71 5.93 -0.36 -10.35
CA HIS A 71 5.03 -1.43 -9.92
C HIS A 71 5.66 -2.25 -8.78
N ALA A 72 6.90 -2.72 -8.97
CA ALA A 72 7.61 -3.49 -7.96
C ALA A 72 7.81 -2.69 -6.66
N PHE A 73 8.15 -1.40 -6.76
CA PHE A 73 8.34 -0.50 -5.63
C PHE A 73 7.04 -0.30 -4.84
N LEU A 74 5.96 0.16 -5.49
CA LEU A 74 4.70 0.49 -4.81
C LEU A 74 4.07 -0.73 -4.14
N THR A 75 4.03 -1.86 -4.86
CA THR A 75 3.43 -3.10 -4.34
C THR A 75 4.23 -3.66 -3.17
N SER A 76 5.56 -3.50 -3.18
CA SER A 76 6.41 -3.90 -2.05
C SER A 76 6.27 -2.96 -0.86
N ALA A 77 6.17 -1.65 -1.09
CA ALA A 77 5.94 -0.68 -0.01
C ALA A 77 4.60 -0.92 0.70
N ILE A 78 3.52 -1.14 -0.05
CA ILE A 78 2.21 -1.45 0.53
C ILE A 78 2.23 -2.77 1.28
N LEU A 79 2.83 -3.82 0.69
CA LEU A 79 2.95 -5.11 1.37
C LEU A 79 3.72 -4.97 2.69
N GLY A 80 4.82 -4.21 2.71
CA GLY A 80 5.60 -3.95 3.92
C GLY A 80 4.78 -3.28 5.02
N VAL A 81 3.93 -2.31 4.69
CA VAL A 81 3.03 -1.67 5.66
C VAL A 81 2.00 -2.68 6.22
N ILE A 82 1.49 -3.59 5.38
CA ILE A 82 0.52 -4.61 5.81
C ILE A 82 1.18 -5.66 6.70
N THR A 83 2.37 -6.15 6.34
CA THR A 83 3.08 -7.16 7.13
C THR A 83 3.53 -6.60 8.47
N GLU A 84 4.06 -5.38 8.48
CA GLU A 84 4.42 -4.67 9.73
C GLU A 84 3.22 -4.54 10.67
N TRP A 85 2.05 -4.17 10.13
CA TRP A 85 0.84 -4.05 10.94
C TRP A 85 0.37 -5.41 11.48
N LEU A 86 0.39 -6.45 10.66
CA LEU A 86 -0.01 -7.80 11.07
C LEU A 86 0.94 -8.41 12.12
N GLU A 87 2.21 -8.03 12.11
CA GLU A 87 3.23 -8.56 13.02
C GLU A 87 3.28 -7.81 14.35
N ASN A 88 3.13 -6.49 14.35
CA ASN A 88 3.51 -5.65 15.48
C ASN A 88 2.36 -4.84 16.12
N CYS A 89 1.16 -4.83 15.54
CA CYS A 89 0.19 -3.78 15.82
C CYS A 89 -1.23 -4.30 16.08
N GLU A 90 -1.46 -4.88 17.27
CA GLU A 90 -2.82 -5.09 17.79
C GLU A 90 -3.47 -3.76 18.28
N GLU A 91 -2.71 -2.66 18.34
CA GLU A 91 -3.18 -1.38 18.89
C GLU A 91 -3.93 -0.48 17.91
N GLN A 92 -3.63 -0.55 16.61
CA GLN A 92 -4.25 0.34 15.62
C GLN A 92 -5.47 -0.31 14.96
N THR A 93 -6.57 0.42 14.94
CA THR A 93 -7.78 0.09 14.18
C THR A 93 -7.56 0.21 12.67
N ALA A 94 -8.42 -0.44 11.88
CA ALA A 94 -8.39 -0.32 10.41
C ALA A 94 -8.50 1.14 9.92
N GLU A 95 -9.25 1.98 10.63
CA GLU A 95 -9.39 3.40 10.32
C GLU A 95 -8.11 4.18 10.62
N GLU A 96 -7.41 3.86 11.71
CA GLU A 96 -6.12 4.45 12.04
C GLU A 96 -5.05 4.03 11.03
N MET A 97 -5.07 2.78 10.58
CA MET A 97 -4.17 2.34 9.51
C MET A 97 -4.45 3.02 8.17
N ALA A 98 -5.72 3.24 7.82
CA ALA A 98 -6.05 4.05 6.66
C ALA A 98 -5.48 5.47 6.80
N LYS A 99 -5.64 6.11 7.97
CA LYS A 99 -5.05 7.44 8.24
C LYS A 99 -3.53 7.43 8.16
N ILE A 100 -2.85 6.43 8.72
CA ILE A 100 -1.39 6.27 8.65
C ILE A 100 -0.95 6.13 7.19
N HIS A 101 -1.62 5.29 6.41
CA HIS A 101 -1.34 5.11 4.99
C HIS A 101 -1.43 6.45 4.22
N PHE A 102 -2.48 7.25 4.47
CA PHE A 102 -2.57 8.59 3.89
C PHE A 102 -1.44 9.52 4.31
N LYS A 103 -1.03 9.49 5.59
CA LYS A 103 0.13 10.27 6.06
C LYS A 103 1.42 9.87 5.33
N ILE A 104 1.66 8.57 5.13
CA ILE A 104 2.81 8.06 4.37
C ILE A 104 2.78 8.57 2.93
N LEU A 105 1.64 8.45 2.23
CA LEU A 105 1.52 8.94 0.86
C LEU A 105 1.76 10.45 0.77
N ASN A 106 1.23 11.22 1.71
CA ASN A 106 1.40 12.67 1.73
C ASN A 106 2.87 13.05 1.98
N PHE A 107 3.55 12.36 2.91
CA PHE A 107 4.98 12.50 3.14
C PHE A 107 5.79 12.21 1.88
N ILE A 108 5.53 11.09 1.20
CA ILE A 108 6.21 10.71 -0.06
C ILE A 108 6.00 11.78 -1.14
N SER A 109 4.80 12.34 -1.27
CA SER A 109 4.50 13.38 -2.26
C SER A 109 5.28 14.67 -2.05
N GLN A 110 5.71 14.92 -0.80
CA GLN A 110 6.47 16.10 -0.40
C GLN A 110 7.96 15.82 -0.26
N LEU A 111 8.45 14.59 -0.47
CA LEU A 111 9.87 14.25 -0.29
C LEU A 111 10.83 15.21 -1.01
N ARG A 112 10.44 15.70 -2.20
CA ARG A 112 11.24 16.67 -2.96
C ARG A 112 11.50 17.98 -2.18
N THR A 113 10.58 18.43 -1.34
CA THR A 113 10.72 19.69 -0.58
C THR A 113 11.69 19.59 0.60
N PHE A 114 12.10 18.39 0.98
CA PHE A 114 13.04 18.15 2.09
C PHE A 114 14.48 17.89 1.61
N ILE A 115 14.66 17.59 0.32
CA ILE A 115 15.96 17.27 -0.29
C ILE A 115 16.50 18.48 -1.09
N GLN A 116 15.77 19.60 -1.07
CA GLN A 116 16.15 20.91 -1.62
C GLN A 116 16.38 21.88 -0.47
#